data_AF-A0A1E3VK30-F1
#
_entry.id   AF-A0A1E3VK30-F1
#
_cell.length_a   1.000
_cell.length_b   1.000
_cell.length_c   1.000
_cell.angle_alpha   90.00
_cell.angle_beta   90.00
_cell.angle_gamma   90.00
#
_symmetry.space_group_name_H-M   'P 1'
#
loop_
_entity.id
_entity.type
_entity.pdbx_description
1 polymer ?
#
loop_
_entity_poly.entity_id
_entity_poly.type
_entity_poly.pdbx_seq_one_letter_code
_entity_poly.pdbx_strand_id
1 'polypeptide(L)'
;MTTLAAEELTQRSKQPAPSQRGGLSDRGVRTMSIYASTLIPDRVKGPDGNMVDIDKSDPAKFLIPMDTARRVIQAATRSAYADVCDLPELGKANFRTMLATEQGKQNWTQEQIVMIETLHLFATSFFAGKAAVPIEPDSAPSDWQNKVVEEGEGPAQKLVLPPAPECPPERKAQVEAAINAYVASAGAQ
;
A
#
# COMPACT_ATOMS: atom_id res chain seq x y z
N MET A 1 -43.90 -9.95 -23.88
CA MET A 1 -43.23 -9.27 -22.74
C MET A 1 -42.06 -10.11 -22.23
N THR A 2 -41.10 -10.46 -23.10
CA THR A 2 -40.01 -11.39 -22.77
C THR A 2 -38.65 -10.97 -23.34
N THR A 3 -38.61 -9.93 -24.18
CA THR A 3 -37.36 -9.42 -24.79
C THR A 3 -36.64 -8.40 -23.91
N LEU A 4 -37.37 -7.56 -23.17
CA LEU A 4 -36.79 -6.54 -22.29
C LEU A 4 -35.93 -7.13 -21.15
N ALA A 5 -36.32 -8.27 -20.57
CA ALA A 5 -35.56 -8.91 -19.50
C ALA A 5 -34.26 -9.55 -20.00
N ALA A 6 -34.24 -10.04 -21.24
CA ALA A 6 -33.04 -10.64 -21.84
C ALA A 6 -32.03 -9.58 -22.31
N GLU A 7 -32.51 -8.42 -22.76
CA GLU A 7 -31.64 -7.27 -23.09
C GLU A 7 -31.03 -6.63 -21.84
N GLU A 8 -31.78 -6.50 -20.73
CA GLU A 8 -31.22 -6.00 -19.46
C GLU A 8 -30.10 -6.88 -18.90
N LEU A 9 -30.23 -8.21 -18.98
CA LEU A 9 -29.19 -9.16 -18.54
C LEU A 9 -27.95 -9.13 -19.45
N THR A 10 -28.13 -8.85 -20.74
CA THR A 10 -27.04 -8.73 -21.72
C THR A 10 -26.29 -7.38 -21.60
N GLN A 11 -26.97 -6.31 -21.18
CA GLN A 11 -26.33 -5.03 -20.86
C GLN A 11 -25.53 -5.08 -19.55
N ARG A 12 -26.04 -5.78 -18.52
CA ARG A 12 -25.32 -5.97 -17.25
C ARG A 12 -24.05 -6.84 -17.36
N SER A 13 -23.92 -7.62 -18.43
CA SER A 13 -22.76 -8.49 -18.68
C SER A 13 -21.67 -7.84 -19.55
N LYS A 14 -21.90 -6.65 -20.12
CA LYS A 14 -20.95 -5.95 -21.00
C LYS A 14 -20.35 -4.67 -20.42
N GLN A 15 -20.66 -4.32 -19.17
CA GLN A 15 -20.08 -3.15 -18.52
C GLN A 15 -19.65 -3.52 -17.10
N PRO A 16 -18.34 -3.54 -16.77
CA PRO A 16 -17.96 -3.36 -15.39
C PRO A 16 -18.43 -1.97 -15.00
N ALA A 17 -19.35 -1.89 -14.04
CA ALA A 17 -19.61 -0.65 -13.36
C ALA A 17 -18.25 -0.09 -12.87
N PRO A 18 -17.91 1.19 -13.13
CA PRO A 18 -16.64 1.74 -12.68
C PRO A 18 -16.72 2.05 -11.18
N SER A 19 -16.75 1.01 -10.33
CA SER A 19 -16.71 1.15 -8.87
C SER A 19 -16.49 -0.18 -8.12
N GLN A 20 -15.72 -1.09 -8.70
CA GLN A 20 -14.94 -2.04 -7.89
C GLN A 20 -13.46 -1.82 -8.18
N ARG A 21 -12.92 -0.69 -7.70
CA ARG A 21 -11.46 -0.54 -7.60
C ARG A 21 -11.00 -1.57 -6.55
N GLY A 22 -10.51 -2.72 -7.01
CA GLY A 22 -9.80 -3.66 -6.14
C GLY A 22 -8.68 -2.91 -5.42
N GLY A 23 -8.80 -2.81 -4.09
CA GLY A 23 -7.95 -1.99 -3.23
C GLY A 23 -8.56 -1.85 -1.84
N LEU A 24 -7.78 -1.35 -0.90
CA LEU A 24 -8.25 -1.10 0.47
C LEU A 24 -9.42 -0.09 0.50
N SER A 25 -10.32 -0.28 1.45
CA SER A 25 -11.33 0.72 1.81
C SER A 25 -10.67 2.00 2.33
N ASP A 26 -11.39 3.12 2.30
CA ASP A 26 -10.94 4.41 2.84
C ASP A 26 -10.47 4.30 4.28
N ARG A 27 -11.20 3.49 5.06
CA ARG A 27 -10.82 3.14 6.43
C ARG A 27 -9.49 2.41 6.48
N GLY A 28 -9.31 1.37 5.66
CA GLY A 28 -8.06 0.61 5.60
C GLY A 28 -6.86 1.46 5.21
N VAL A 29 -7.01 2.32 4.19
CA VAL A 29 -5.96 3.27 3.78
C VAL A 29 -5.59 4.20 4.93
N ARG A 30 -6.59 4.78 5.61
CA ARG A 30 -6.36 5.67 6.76
C ARG A 30 -5.65 4.96 7.91
N THR A 31 -6.06 3.74 8.24
CA THR A 31 -5.41 2.93 9.29
C THR A 31 -3.95 2.67 8.97
N MET A 32 -3.62 2.27 7.73
CA MET A 32 -2.23 2.05 7.32
C MET A 32 -1.41 3.34 7.37
N SER A 33 -1.97 4.47 6.97
CA SER A 33 -1.29 5.77 7.06
C SER A 33 -1.03 6.18 8.52
N ILE A 34 -2.01 6.01 9.41
CA ILE A 34 -1.81 6.32 10.84
C ILE A 34 -0.72 5.43 11.41
N TYR A 35 -0.76 4.13 11.15
CA TYR A 35 0.25 3.21 11.67
C TYR A 35 1.64 3.50 11.11
N ALA A 36 1.76 3.77 9.81
CA ALA A 36 3.04 4.18 9.22
C ALA A 36 3.59 5.46 9.87
N SER A 37 2.73 6.42 10.24
CA SER A 37 3.19 7.65 10.90
C SER A 37 3.85 7.41 12.28
N THR A 38 3.47 6.35 13.00
CA THR A 38 4.09 6.01 14.29
C THR A 38 5.48 5.41 14.13
N LEU A 39 5.81 4.90 12.95
CA LEU A 39 7.11 4.32 12.60
C LEU A 39 8.12 5.36 12.10
N ILE A 40 7.69 6.60 11.85
CA ILE A 40 8.59 7.67 11.44
C ILE A 40 9.60 7.94 12.57
N PRO A 41 10.92 7.96 12.32
CA PRO A 41 11.91 8.31 13.33
C PRO A 41 11.81 9.77 13.81
N ASP A 42 12.30 10.06 15.02
CA ASP A 42 12.36 11.45 15.52
C ASP A 42 13.38 12.31 14.75
N ARG A 43 14.33 11.67 14.08
CA ARG A 43 15.35 12.33 13.27
C ARG A 43 15.57 11.59 11.97
N VAL A 44 15.61 12.32 10.87
CA VAL A 44 15.88 11.78 9.54
C VAL A 44 17.06 12.49 8.91
N LYS A 45 17.72 11.83 7.96
CA LYS A 45 18.74 12.46 7.15
C LYS A 45 18.07 13.31 6.07
N GLY A 46 18.34 14.61 6.07
CA GLY A 46 17.89 15.55 5.07
C GLY A 46 18.61 15.38 3.72
N PRO A 47 18.11 16.05 2.66
CA PRO A 47 18.69 15.97 1.31
C PRO A 47 20.10 16.54 1.23
N ASP A 48 20.46 17.44 2.15
CA ASP A 48 21.80 18.02 2.31
C ASP A 48 22.76 17.10 3.10
N GLY A 49 22.26 15.97 3.60
CA GLY A 49 23.01 14.99 4.39
C GLY A 49 23.05 15.26 5.90
N ASN A 50 22.47 16.36 6.37
CA ASN A 50 22.37 16.67 7.80
C ASN A 50 21.19 15.95 8.45
N MET A 51 21.25 15.75 9.78
CA MET A 51 20.10 15.22 10.51
C MET A 51 19.09 16.34 10.79
N VAL A 52 17.81 16.07 10.52
CA VAL A 52 16.69 16.99 10.73
C VAL A 52 15.76 16.37 11.76
N ASP A 53 15.38 17.16 12.77
CA ASP A 53 14.37 16.79 13.76
C ASP A 53 12.98 16.77 13.13
N ILE A 54 12.23 15.72 13.42
CA ILE A 54 10.87 15.51 12.95
C ILE A 54 9.89 15.91 14.05
N ASP A 55 9.12 16.97 13.80
CA ASP A 55 8.12 17.46 14.74
C ASP A 55 6.85 16.60 14.72
N LYS A 56 6.85 15.53 15.50
CA LYS A 56 5.70 14.61 15.64
C LYS A 56 4.50 15.20 16.40
N SER A 57 4.65 16.39 17.00
CA SER A 57 3.55 17.03 17.72
C SER A 57 2.49 17.62 16.79
N ASP A 58 2.84 17.83 15.51
CA ASP A 58 1.95 18.30 14.47
C ASP A 58 1.76 17.25 13.36
N PRO A 59 0.76 16.35 13.49
CA PRO A 59 0.44 15.35 12.48
C PRO A 59 0.19 15.93 11.09
N ALA A 60 -0.29 17.19 10.99
CA ALA A 60 -0.62 17.80 9.71
C ALA A 60 0.59 17.94 8.77
N LYS A 61 1.81 18.00 9.34
CA LYS A 61 3.07 18.02 8.57
C LYS A 61 3.38 16.68 7.87
N PHE A 62 2.81 15.58 8.34
CA PHE A 62 3.01 14.25 7.75
C PHE A 62 1.84 13.81 6.90
N LEU A 63 0.64 14.39 7.10
CA LEU A 63 -0.54 13.97 6.37
C LEU A 63 -0.34 14.14 4.88
N ILE A 64 -0.46 13.02 4.18
CA ILE A 64 -0.53 12.95 2.72
C ILE A 64 -1.99 12.78 2.30
N PRO A 65 -2.40 13.34 1.15
CA PRO A 65 -3.75 13.14 0.62
C PRO A 65 -4.10 11.66 0.46
N MET A 66 -5.37 11.29 0.70
CA MET A 66 -5.84 9.91 0.61
C MET A 66 -5.53 9.24 -0.73
N ASP A 67 -5.64 9.99 -1.83
CA ASP A 67 -5.31 9.46 -3.16
C ASP A 67 -3.81 9.20 -3.33
N THR A 68 -2.95 9.98 -2.68
CA THR A 68 -1.52 9.69 -2.61
C THR A 68 -1.27 8.44 -1.79
N ALA A 69 -1.85 8.33 -0.60
CA ALA A 69 -1.74 7.14 0.24
C ALA A 69 -2.17 5.86 -0.51
N ARG A 70 -3.28 5.91 -1.25
CA ARG A 70 -3.74 4.79 -2.10
C ARG A 70 -2.70 4.38 -3.15
N ARG A 71 -2.11 5.34 -3.87
CA ARG A 71 -1.08 5.05 -4.88
C ARG A 71 0.17 4.44 -4.25
N VAL A 72 0.62 4.99 -3.12
CA VAL A 72 1.77 4.48 -2.36
C VAL A 72 1.53 3.04 -1.93
N ILE A 73 0.35 2.75 -1.37
CA ILE A 73 -0.03 1.40 -0.95
C ILE A 73 -0.09 0.45 -2.15
N GLN A 74 -0.65 0.87 -3.29
CA GLN A 74 -0.66 0.03 -4.51
C GLN A 74 0.76 -0.30 -5.00
N ALA A 75 1.68 0.67 -4.99
CA ALA A 75 3.08 0.41 -5.30
C ALA A 75 3.69 -0.56 -4.28
N ALA A 76 3.43 -0.36 -2.98
CA ALA A 76 3.91 -1.25 -1.93
C ALA A 76 3.38 -2.68 -2.06
N THR A 77 2.13 -2.88 -2.49
CA THR A 77 1.59 -4.20 -2.78
C THR A 77 2.38 -4.89 -3.89
N ARG A 78 2.75 -4.19 -4.98
CA ARG A 78 3.63 -4.76 -6.03
C ARG A 78 5.01 -5.11 -5.46
N SER A 79 5.58 -4.25 -4.62
CA SER A 79 6.85 -4.50 -3.94
C SER A 79 6.77 -5.73 -3.01
N ALA A 80 5.65 -5.93 -2.31
CA ALA A 80 5.44 -7.08 -1.43
C ALA A 80 5.40 -8.40 -2.23
N TYR A 81 4.71 -8.41 -3.37
CA TYR A 81 4.74 -9.56 -4.26
C TYR A 81 6.14 -9.81 -4.84
N ALA A 82 6.89 -8.76 -5.18
CA ALA A 82 8.27 -8.92 -5.65
C ALA A 82 9.17 -9.54 -4.57
N ASP A 83 9.03 -9.10 -3.32
CA ASP A 83 9.76 -9.64 -2.15
C ASP A 83 9.43 -11.13 -1.95
N VAL A 84 8.15 -11.48 -1.91
CA VAL A 84 7.68 -12.87 -1.77
C VAL A 84 8.09 -13.77 -2.94
N CYS A 85 8.23 -13.21 -4.15
CA CYS A 85 8.62 -13.94 -5.36
C CYS A 85 10.14 -14.00 -5.59
N ASP A 86 10.97 -13.53 -4.65
CA ASP A 86 12.43 -13.41 -4.79
C ASP A 86 12.84 -12.57 -6.03
N LEU A 87 12.24 -11.40 -6.18
CA LEU A 87 12.48 -10.41 -7.24
C LEU A 87 12.93 -9.05 -6.67
N PRO A 88 14.01 -8.99 -5.87
CA PRO A 88 14.37 -7.80 -5.10
C PRO A 88 14.69 -6.58 -5.97
N GLU A 89 15.31 -6.77 -7.13
CA GLU A 89 15.64 -5.65 -8.03
C GLU A 89 14.39 -5.02 -8.66
N LEU A 90 13.36 -5.83 -8.96
CA LEU A 90 12.07 -5.30 -9.42
C LEU A 90 11.32 -4.57 -8.31
N GLY A 91 11.37 -5.08 -7.08
CA GLY A 91 10.84 -4.36 -5.92
C GLY A 91 11.49 -2.99 -5.74
N LYS A 92 12.83 -2.92 -5.84
CA LYS A 92 13.58 -1.66 -5.80
C LYS A 92 13.21 -0.72 -6.94
N ALA A 93 13.11 -1.23 -8.17
CA ALA A 93 12.71 -0.43 -9.34
C ALA A 93 11.32 0.16 -9.15
N ASN A 94 10.35 -0.66 -8.74
CA ASN A 94 8.97 -0.22 -8.47
C ASN A 94 8.91 0.89 -7.40
N PHE A 95 9.63 0.73 -6.28
CA PHE A 95 9.71 1.75 -5.24
C PHE A 95 10.32 3.06 -5.75
N ARG A 96 11.47 2.98 -6.43
CA ARG A 96 12.16 4.16 -6.98
C ARG A 96 11.30 4.91 -7.98
N THR A 97 10.59 4.19 -8.86
CA THR A 97 9.65 4.78 -9.80
C THR A 97 8.53 5.52 -9.06
N MET A 98 7.90 4.89 -8.07
CA MET A 98 6.84 5.55 -7.28
C MET A 98 7.34 6.81 -6.60
N LEU A 99 8.49 6.72 -5.91
CA LEU A 99 9.06 7.85 -5.18
C LEU A 99 9.42 8.99 -6.13
N ALA A 100 10.05 8.71 -7.27
CA ALA A 100 10.38 9.71 -8.28
C ALA A 100 9.12 10.38 -8.86
N THR A 101 8.05 9.61 -9.13
CA THR A 101 6.76 10.16 -9.57
C THR A 101 6.14 11.09 -8.53
N GLU A 102 6.19 10.73 -7.24
CA GLU A 102 5.66 11.62 -6.20
C GLU A 102 6.54 12.86 -6.01
N GLN A 103 7.87 12.72 -5.98
CA GLN A 103 8.80 13.85 -5.91
C GLN A 103 8.67 14.82 -7.10
N GLY A 104 8.41 14.28 -8.31
CA GLY A 104 8.17 15.08 -9.51
C GLY A 104 6.93 15.98 -9.46
N LYS A 105 6.02 15.76 -8.51
CA LYS A 105 4.86 16.65 -8.29
C LYS A 105 5.20 17.95 -7.55
N GLN A 106 6.43 18.08 -7.03
CA GLN A 106 7.01 19.29 -6.43
C GLN A 106 6.17 19.98 -5.33
N ASN A 107 5.28 19.24 -4.67
CA ASN A 107 4.35 19.78 -3.67
C ASN A 107 4.51 19.13 -2.28
N TRP A 108 5.60 18.38 -2.06
CA TRP A 108 5.81 17.64 -0.80
C TRP A 108 6.86 18.30 0.07
N THR A 109 6.56 18.42 1.37
CA THR A 109 7.60 18.72 2.36
C THR A 109 8.49 17.49 2.60
N GLN A 110 9.63 17.69 3.25
CA GLN A 110 10.53 16.58 3.59
C GLN A 110 9.83 15.55 4.49
N GLU A 111 9.02 16.02 5.44
CA GLU A 111 8.23 15.18 6.35
C GLU A 111 7.20 14.33 5.59
N GLN A 112 6.57 14.89 4.56
CA GLN A 112 5.63 14.16 3.71
C GLN A 112 6.33 13.12 2.83
N ILE A 113 7.55 13.41 2.34
CA ILE A 113 8.38 12.40 1.66
C ILE A 113 8.73 11.25 2.61
N VAL A 114 9.16 11.56 3.83
CA VAL A 114 9.43 10.54 4.86
C VAL A 114 8.17 9.71 5.13
N MET A 115 7.00 10.33 5.20
CA MET A 115 5.73 9.62 5.36
C MET A 115 5.42 8.70 4.16
N ILE A 116 5.67 9.14 2.92
CA ILE A 116 5.49 8.33 1.71
C ILE A 116 6.41 7.09 1.73
N GLU A 117 7.68 7.27 2.07
CA GLU A 117 8.66 6.19 2.16
C GLU A 117 8.30 5.20 3.28
N THR A 118 7.94 5.73 4.45
CA THR A 118 7.56 4.92 5.62
C THR A 118 6.28 4.14 5.35
N LEU A 119 5.27 4.77 4.73
CA LEU A 119 4.03 4.08 4.33
C LEU A 119 4.30 2.98 3.31
N HIS A 120 5.17 3.21 2.33
CA HIS A 120 5.55 2.17 1.38
C HIS A 120 6.24 0.99 2.07
N LEU A 121 7.23 1.27 2.92
CA LEU A 121 7.95 0.23 3.67
C LEU A 121 7.00 -0.59 4.54
N PHE A 122 6.19 0.08 5.36
CA PHE A 122 5.22 -0.56 6.22
C PHE A 122 4.22 -1.42 5.42
N ALA A 123 3.62 -0.86 4.37
CA ALA A 123 2.66 -1.57 3.54
C ALA A 123 3.30 -2.77 2.83
N THR A 124 4.55 -2.65 2.37
CA THR A 124 5.29 -3.76 1.76
C THR A 124 5.44 -4.91 2.75
N SER A 125 5.91 -4.62 3.96
CA SER A 125 6.05 -5.61 5.03
C SER A 125 4.71 -6.21 5.44
N PHE A 126 3.66 -5.38 5.54
CA PHE A 126 2.31 -5.85 5.84
C PHE A 126 1.84 -6.85 4.78
N PHE A 127 1.79 -6.47 3.50
CA PHE A 127 1.30 -7.37 2.43
C PHE A 127 2.19 -8.58 2.15
N ALA A 128 3.46 -8.54 2.55
CA ALA A 128 4.35 -9.72 2.50
C ALA A 128 4.13 -10.68 3.68
N GLY A 129 3.22 -10.36 4.62
CA GLY A 129 2.98 -11.15 5.83
C GLY A 129 4.09 -11.02 6.88
N LYS A 130 4.82 -9.90 6.89
CA LYS A 130 5.98 -9.63 7.75
C LYS A 130 5.70 -8.57 8.84
N ALA A 131 4.56 -7.89 8.81
CA ALA A 131 4.16 -6.90 9.80
C ALA A 131 2.66 -6.99 10.12
N ALA A 132 2.29 -6.80 11.39
CA ALA A 132 0.92 -6.81 11.86
C ALA A 132 0.42 -5.39 12.18
N VAL A 133 -0.89 -5.17 12.14
CA VAL A 133 -1.52 -3.91 12.58
C VAL A 133 -2.80 -4.13 13.36
N PRO A 134 -3.16 -3.20 14.26
CA PRO A 134 -4.47 -3.20 14.89
C PRO A 134 -5.53 -2.84 13.84
N ILE A 135 -6.15 -3.86 13.24
CA ILE A 135 -7.30 -3.70 12.35
C ILE A 135 -8.50 -4.30 13.08
N GLU A 136 -9.63 -3.57 13.10
CA GLU A 136 -10.89 -4.14 13.56
C GLU A 136 -11.23 -5.35 12.70
N PRO A 137 -11.57 -6.52 13.28
CA PRO A 137 -11.77 -7.75 12.51
C PRO A 137 -12.78 -7.62 11.36
N ASP A 138 -13.78 -6.74 11.48
CA ASP A 138 -14.79 -6.46 10.45
C ASP A 138 -14.27 -5.70 9.22
N SER A 139 -13.12 -5.05 9.36
CA SER A 139 -12.46 -4.22 8.35
C SER A 139 -11.34 -4.98 7.65
N ALA A 140 -10.92 -6.12 8.20
CA ALA A 140 -9.98 -7.04 7.58
C ALA A 140 -10.73 -7.96 6.59
N PRO A 141 -10.13 -8.29 5.44
CA PRO A 141 -10.57 -9.39 4.58
C PRO A 141 -10.87 -10.65 5.40
N SER A 142 -11.94 -11.37 5.05
CA SER A 142 -12.43 -12.52 5.81
C SER A 142 -11.39 -13.62 6.02
N ASP A 143 -10.45 -13.74 5.09
CA ASP A 143 -9.30 -14.66 5.13
C ASP A 143 -8.20 -14.25 6.13
N TRP A 144 -8.21 -13.00 6.62
CA TRP A 144 -7.23 -12.49 7.60
C TRP A 144 -7.76 -12.52 9.04
N GLN A 145 -9.08 -12.63 9.22
CA GLN A 145 -9.75 -12.55 10.53
C GLN A 145 -9.30 -13.62 11.53
N ASN A 146 -8.80 -14.76 11.05
CA ASN A 146 -8.31 -15.85 11.89
C ASN A 146 -6.81 -15.74 12.25
N LYS A 147 -6.12 -14.68 11.82
CA LYS A 147 -4.68 -14.46 12.07
C LYS A 147 -4.45 -13.30 13.03
N VAL A 148 -5.14 -13.35 14.16
CA VAL A 148 -4.93 -12.42 15.27
C VAL A 148 -3.65 -12.82 16.00
N VAL A 149 -2.71 -11.88 16.10
CA VAL A 149 -1.53 -11.99 16.96
C VAL A 149 -1.79 -11.13 18.19
N GLU A 150 -1.64 -11.71 19.38
CA GLU A 150 -1.65 -10.96 20.62
C GLU A 150 -0.21 -10.60 21.01
N GLU A 151 0.08 -9.32 21.18
CA GLU A 151 1.39 -8.82 21.60
C GLU A 151 1.25 -7.98 22.89
N GLY A 152 2.02 -8.35 23.93
CA GLY A 152 2.29 -7.53 25.12
C GLY A 152 1.32 -7.64 26.32
N GLU A 153 1.87 -7.47 27.54
CA GLU A 153 1.13 -7.41 28.81
C GLU A 153 0.43 -6.06 28.98
N GLY A 154 -0.90 -6.07 28.83
CA GLY A 154 -1.82 -4.92 28.90
C GLY A 154 -3.18 -5.33 28.32
N PRO A 155 -4.21 -4.45 28.21
CA PRO A 155 -5.43 -4.82 27.50
C PRO A 155 -5.06 -5.17 26.05
N ALA A 156 -5.12 -6.46 25.71
CA ALA A 156 -4.61 -7.02 24.46
C ALA A 156 -5.16 -6.26 23.25
N GLN A 157 -4.29 -5.55 22.53
CA GLN A 157 -4.62 -5.03 21.21
C GLN A 157 -4.52 -6.19 20.23
N LYS A 158 -5.64 -6.58 19.62
CA LYS A 158 -5.67 -7.60 18.59
C LYS A 158 -5.00 -7.07 17.33
N LEU A 159 -3.81 -7.59 17.01
CA LEU A 159 -3.11 -7.27 15.78
C LEU A 159 -3.47 -8.30 14.71
N VAL A 160 -3.59 -7.87 13.46
CA VAL A 160 -3.85 -8.75 12.32
C VAL A 160 -2.58 -8.85 11.48
N LEU A 161 -2.08 -10.07 11.27
CA LEU A 161 -0.98 -10.38 10.35
C LEU A 161 -1.57 -11.05 9.09
N PRO A 162 -1.53 -10.42 7.92
CA PRO A 162 -2.05 -11.04 6.71
C PRO A 162 -1.20 -12.25 6.33
N PRO A 163 -1.79 -13.28 5.69
CA PRO A 163 -1.01 -14.37 5.12
C PRO A 163 -0.04 -13.82 4.07
N ALA A 164 1.22 -14.24 4.14
CA ALA A 164 2.14 -14.05 3.04
C ALA A 164 1.52 -14.69 1.77
N PRO A 165 1.48 -13.97 0.63
CA PRO A 165 0.98 -14.56 -0.60
C PRO A 165 1.88 -15.73 -1.02
N GLU A 166 1.33 -16.71 -1.71
CA GLU A 166 2.14 -17.72 -2.40
C GLU A 166 2.71 -17.12 -3.69
N CYS A 167 3.86 -17.61 -4.15
CA CYS A 167 4.42 -17.24 -5.46
C CYS A 167 4.81 -18.44 -6.33
N PRO A 168 3.83 -19.12 -6.95
CA PRO A 168 4.10 -20.09 -8.01
C PRO A 168 4.69 -19.41 -9.27
N PRO A 169 5.33 -20.17 -10.20
CA PRO A 169 5.98 -19.61 -11.38
C PRO A 169 5.09 -18.69 -12.24
N GLU A 170 3.81 -19.06 -12.41
CA GLU A 170 2.83 -18.27 -13.15
C GLU A 170 2.60 -16.90 -12.51
N ARG A 171 2.51 -16.85 -11.17
CA ARG A 171 2.37 -15.60 -10.43
C ARG A 171 3.66 -14.78 -10.49
N LYS A 172 4.83 -15.43 -10.41
CA LYS A 172 6.11 -14.75 -10.57
C LYS A 172 6.17 -13.97 -11.89
N ALA A 173 5.79 -14.61 -13.00
CA ALA A 173 5.71 -13.96 -14.30
C ALA A 173 4.71 -12.80 -14.35
N GLN A 174 3.55 -12.93 -13.68
CA GLN A 174 2.57 -11.84 -13.57
C GLN A 174 3.12 -10.64 -12.79
N VAL A 175 3.86 -10.89 -11.70
CA VAL A 175 4.50 -9.85 -10.88
C VAL A 175 5.56 -9.11 -11.70
N GLU A 176 6.41 -9.85 -12.42
CA GLU A 176 7.41 -9.27 -13.32
C GLU A 176 6.75 -8.37 -14.37
N ALA A 177 5.72 -8.88 -15.06
CA ALA A 177 5.00 -8.11 -16.08
C ALA A 177 4.33 -6.85 -15.50
N ALA A 178 3.68 -6.95 -14.34
CA ALA A 178 2.99 -5.83 -13.71
C ALA A 178 3.95 -4.72 -13.27
N ILE A 179 5.11 -5.08 -12.71
CA ILE A 179 6.13 -4.10 -12.30
C ILE A 179 6.77 -3.46 -13.52
N ASN A 180 7.18 -4.26 -14.52
CA ASN A 180 7.78 -3.74 -15.74
C ASN A 180 6.84 -2.77 -16.48
N ALA A 181 5.56 -3.11 -16.58
CA ALA A 181 4.56 -2.23 -17.18
C ALA A 181 4.42 -0.91 -16.41
N TYR A 182 4.38 -0.96 -15.07
CA TYR A 182 4.31 0.24 -14.24
C TYR A 182 5.55 1.13 -14.43
N VAL A 183 6.76 0.55 -14.33
CA VAL A 183 8.03 1.26 -14.51
C VAL A 183 8.11 1.91 -15.90
N ALA A 184 7.74 1.17 -16.95
CA ALA A 184 7.73 1.70 -18.32
C ALA A 184 6.73 2.85 -18.50
N SER A 185 5.52 2.73 -17.93
CA SER A 185 4.48 3.77 -18.03
C SER A 185 4.83 5.08 -17.33
N ALA A 186 5.63 5.01 -16.26
CA ALA A 186 6.07 6.17 -15.50
C ALA A 186 7.26 6.89 -16.15
N GLY A 187 8.09 6.19 -16.95
CA GLY A 187 9.16 6.80 -17.74
C GLY A 187 8.69 7.45 -19.05
N ALA A 188 7.42 7.28 -19.41
CA ALA A 188 6.79 7.86 -20.61
C ALA A 188 5.99 9.15 -20.31
N GLN A 189 5.95 9.60 -19.05
CA GLN A 189 5.28 10.80 -18.56
C GLN A 189 6.31 11.87 -18.20
#